data_AF-A0A2Z6QPQ5-F1
#
_entry.id   AF-A0A2Z6QPQ5-F1
#
_cell.length_a   1.000
_cell.length_b   1.000
_cell.length_c   1.000
_cell.angle_alpha   90.00
_cell.angle_beta   90.00
_cell.angle_gamma   90.00
#
_symmetry.space_group_name_H-M   'P 1'
#
loop_
_entity.id
_entity.type
_entity.pdbx_description
1 polymer ?
#
loop_
_entity_poly.entity_id
_entity_poly.type
_entity_poly.pdbx_seq_one_letter_code
_entity_poly.pdbx_strand_id
1 'polypeptide(L)'
;MSYSSVVWVDDPFFIKRQRVQMACSFCRQRKIRCDGRNPCANCKKYSTACTYIKIERQPRNNKPSSRNGNDDENNDIASTQKRTSLYDRD
;
A
#
# COMPACT_ATOMS: atom_id res chain seq x y z
N MET A 1 -2.29 -43.09 -35.31
CA MET A 1 -1.39 -41.93 -35.42
C MET A 1 -1.35 -41.21 -34.07
N SER A 2 -0.36 -41.54 -33.25
CA SER A 2 -0.16 -40.94 -31.93
C SER A 2 0.58 -39.62 -32.13
N TYR A 3 -0.05 -38.48 -31.80
CA TYR A 3 0.61 -37.18 -31.85
C TYR A 3 1.63 -37.11 -30.72
N SER A 4 2.83 -37.63 -31.00
CA SER A 4 3.99 -37.52 -30.13
C SER A 4 4.26 -36.05 -29.85
N SER A 5 4.05 -35.66 -28.60
CA SER A 5 4.44 -34.40 -28.00
C SER A 5 5.96 -34.27 -27.90
N VAL A 6 6.67 -34.34 -29.03
CA VAL A 6 8.10 -34.01 -29.11
C VAL A 6 8.23 -32.51 -29.26
N VAL A 7 8.40 -31.82 -28.13
CA VAL A 7 8.88 -30.45 -28.11
C VAL A 7 10.34 -30.46 -28.53
N TRP A 8 10.64 -29.92 -29.71
CA TRP A 8 12.00 -29.69 -30.21
C TRP A 8 12.72 -28.73 -29.26
N VAL A 9 13.82 -29.18 -28.66
CA VAL A 9 14.54 -28.49 -27.59
C VAL A 9 15.77 -27.74 -28.16
N ASP A 10 15.60 -27.03 -29.27
CA ASP A 10 16.68 -26.24 -29.89
C ASP A 10 16.15 -24.95 -30.58
N ASP A 11 15.24 -24.23 -29.90
CA ASP A 11 14.81 -22.90 -30.34
C ASP A 11 15.41 -21.81 -29.43
N PRO A 12 16.44 -21.07 -29.91
CA PRO A 12 17.13 -20.03 -29.14
C PRO A 12 16.27 -18.78 -28.87
N PHE A 13 14.99 -18.75 -29.27
CA PHE A 13 14.08 -17.63 -29.00
C PHE A 13 13.24 -17.80 -27.72
N PHE A 14 13.37 -18.91 -26.98
CA PHE A 14 12.71 -19.08 -25.69
C PHE A 14 13.44 -18.38 -24.55
N ILE A 15 13.58 -17.05 -24.64
CA ILE A 15 13.79 -16.21 -23.45
C ILE A 15 12.49 -16.28 -22.65
N LYS A 16 12.35 -17.33 -21.83
CA LYS A 16 11.21 -17.54 -20.94
C LYS A 16 11.10 -16.31 -20.06
N ARG A 17 10.07 -15.50 -20.31
CA ARG A 17 9.76 -14.32 -19.48
C ARG A 17 9.67 -14.80 -18.04
N GLN A 18 10.65 -14.39 -17.24
CA GLN A 18 10.76 -14.85 -15.86
C GLN A 18 9.51 -14.42 -15.12
N ARG A 19 8.79 -15.39 -14.55
CA ARG A 19 7.57 -15.10 -13.79
C ARG A 19 7.96 -14.25 -12.58
N VAL A 20 7.36 -13.07 -12.50
CA VAL A 20 7.61 -12.14 -11.40
C VAL A 20 6.83 -12.60 -10.17
N GLN A 21 7.52 -12.75 -9.04
CA GLN A 21 6.93 -13.21 -7.78
C GLN A 21 5.95 -12.18 -7.18
N MET A 22 6.20 -10.89 -7.39
CA MET A 22 5.39 -9.81 -6.84
C MET A 22 5.29 -8.64 -7.81
N ALA A 23 4.08 -8.18 -8.09
CA ALA A 23 3.86 -6.92 -8.80
C ALA A 23 4.03 -5.71 -7.86
N CYS A 24 4.51 -4.58 -8.38
CA CYS A 24 4.56 -3.32 -7.64
C CYS A 24 3.15 -2.82 -7.25
N SER A 25 3.09 -1.90 -6.29
CA SER A 25 1.86 -1.28 -5.77
C SER A 25 0.97 -0.72 -6.87
N PHE A 26 1.54 0.07 -7.79
CA PHE A 26 0.84 0.66 -8.93
C PHE A 26 0.23 -0.41 -9.86
N CYS A 27 1.02 -1.43 -10.24
CA CYS A 27 0.51 -2.49 -11.11
C CYS A 27 -0.53 -3.37 -10.40
N ARG A 28 -0.40 -3.59 -9.09
CA ARG A 28 -1.41 -4.28 -8.28
C ARG A 28 -2.72 -3.52 -8.25
N GLN A 29 -2.68 -2.21 -7.99
CA GLN A 29 -3.87 -1.37 -7.92
C GLN A 29 -4.61 -1.33 -9.25
N ARG A 30 -3.87 -1.25 -10.37
CA ARG A 30 -4.44 -1.28 -11.72
C ARG A 30 -4.75 -2.67 -12.26
N LYS A 31 -4.42 -3.73 -11.51
CA LYS A 31 -4.58 -5.14 -11.90
C LYS A 31 -3.96 -5.46 -13.27
N ILE A 32 -2.79 -4.87 -13.55
CA ILE A 32 -2.03 -5.09 -14.79
C ILE A 32 -0.78 -5.94 -14.54
N ARG A 33 -0.26 -6.58 -15.60
CA ARG A 33 1.00 -7.35 -15.52
C ARG A 33 2.16 -6.42 -15.19
N CYS A 34 3.00 -6.85 -14.24
CA CYS A 34 4.20 -6.15 -13.81
C CYS A 34 5.44 -6.91 -14.28
N ASP A 35 6.44 -6.19 -14.80
CA ASP A 35 7.70 -6.77 -15.30
C ASP A 35 8.73 -7.07 -14.21
N GLY A 36 8.47 -6.69 -12.96
CA GLY A 36 9.37 -7.00 -11.82
C GLY A 36 10.67 -6.19 -11.78
N ARG A 37 10.93 -5.34 -12.77
CA ARG A 37 12.08 -4.40 -12.80
C ARG A 37 11.79 -3.17 -11.93
N ASN A 38 12.84 -2.51 -11.44
CA ASN A 38 12.71 -1.27 -10.68
C ASN A 38 13.45 -0.11 -11.39
N PRO A 39 12.75 0.87 -11.98
CA PRO A 39 11.30 1.00 -12.12
C PRO A 39 10.71 0.02 -13.16
N CYS A 40 9.46 -0.40 -12.94
CA CYS A 40 8.75 -1.29 -13.87
C CYS A 40 8.42 -0.58 -15.20
N ALA A 41 8.23 -1.29 -16.33
CA ALA A 41 8.01 -0.62 -17.62
C ALA A 41 6.77 0.28 -17.63
N ASN A 42 5.69 -0.19 -16.99
CA ASN A 42 4.48 0.62 -16.78
C ASN A 42 4.78 1.85 -15.93
N CYS A 43 5.49 1.66 -14.82
CA CYS A 43 5.83 2.74 -13.88
C CYS A 43 6.67 3.82 -14.55
N LYS A 44 7.62 3.41 -15.42
CA LYS A 44 8.43 4.31 -16.24
C LYS A 44 7.55 5.07 -17.26
N LYS A 45 6.60 4.40 -17.91
CA LYS A 45 5.69 5.01 -18.89
C LYS A 45 4.75 6.05 -18.27
N TYR A 46 4.24 5.77 -17.07
CA TYR A 46 3.33 6.67 -16.36
C TYR A 46 4.06 7.66 -15.44
N SER A 47 5.40 7.60 -15.37
CA SER A 47 6.22 8.42 -14.46
C SER A 47 5.71 8.39 -13.00
N THR A 48 5.23 7.23 -12.56
CA THR A 48 4.68 7.02 -11.21
C THR A 48 5.68 6.31 -10.30
N ALA A 49 5.54 6.50 -8.99
CA ALA A 49 6.34 5.80 -8.00
C ALA A 49 6.20 4.26 -8.13
N CYS A 50 7.33 3.56 -8.29
CA CYS A 50 7.40 2.11 -8.33
C CYS A 50 7.78 1.58 -6.94
N THR A 51 6.79 1.16 -6.15
CA THR A 51 7.05 0.63 -4.79
C THR A 51 6.64 -0.82 -4.68
N TYR A 52 7.52 -1.65 -4.10
CA TYR A 52 7.28 -3.06 -3.84
C TYR A 52 7.06 -3.24 -2.33
N ILE A 53 5.83 -3.03 -1.89
CA ILE A 53 5.46 -3.16 -0.47
C ILE A 53 5.31 -4.66 -0.15
N LYS A 54 6.21 -5.18 0.69
CA LYS A 54 6.01 -6.49 1.32
C LYS A 54 5.03 -6.28 2.47
N ILE A 55 3.83 -6.86 2.35
CA ILE A 55 2.90 -6.89 3.47
C ILE A 55 3.48 -7.91 4.44
N GLU A 56 4.16 -7.42 5.48
CA GLU A 56 4.49 -8.24 6.63
C GLU A 56 3.17 -8.75 7.20
N ARG A 57 2.97 -10.06 7.13
CA ARG A 57 1.85 -10.69 7.80
C ARG A 57 2.15 -10.54 9.29
N GLN A 58 1.63 -9.48 9.91
CA GLN A 58 1.65 -9.42 11.37
C GLN A 58 1.00 -10.71 11.88
N PRO A 59 1.65 -11.45 12.79
CA PRO A 59 0.97 -12.54 13.47
C PRO A 59 -0.31 -11.96 14.05
N ARG A 60 -1.44 -12.63 13.81
CA ARG A 60 -2.76 -12.22 14.33
C ARG A 60 -2.72 -12.25 15.85
N ASN A 61 -2.15 -11.24 16.48
CA ASN A 61 -2.29 -11.03 17.90
C ASN A 61 -3.50 -10.12 18.05
N ASN A 62 -4.57 -10.67 18.61
CA ASN A 62 -5.77 -9.93 19.00
C ASN A 62 -5.35 -8.71 19.83
N LYS A 63 -5.23 -7.54 19.19
CA LYS A 63 -5.17 -6.25 19.85
C LYS A 63 -6.24 -5.37 19.23
N PRO A 64 -7.24 -4.90 19.99
CA PRO A 64 -8.23 -3.98 19.47
C PRO A 64 -7.52 -2.72 19.00
N SER A 65 -7.92 -2.26 17.80
CA SER A 65 -7.41 -1.05 17.16
C SER A 65 -7.67 0.17 18.03
N SER A 66 -6.68 0.58 18.83
CA SER A 66 -6.63 1.93 19.35
C SER A 66 -6.34 2.85 18.16
N ARG A 67 -7.41 3.46 17.64
CA ARG A 67 -7.32 4.65 16.79
C ARG A 67 -6.75 5.76 17.67
N ASN A 68 -5.46 6.02 17.58
CA ASN A 68 -4.90 7.29 18.03
C ASN A 68 -5.09 8.30 16.89
N GLY A 69 -6.20 9.05 16.96
CA GLY A 69 -6.32 10.34 16.29
C GLY A 69 -5.62 11.37 17.18
N ASN A 70 -4.56 11.97 16.68
CA ASN A 70 -4.03 13.20 17.26
C ASN A 70 -4.77 14.33 16.54
N ASP A 71 -5.91 14.73 17.10
CA ASP A 71 -6.59 15.94 16.66
C ASP A 71 -6.06 17.09 17.51
N ASP A 72 -5.29 17.96 16.87
CA ASP A 72 -4.78 19.22 17.38
C ASP A 72 -5.93 20.16 17.75
N GLU A 73 -6.33 20.23 19.03
CA GLU A 73 -7.26 21.27 19.50
C GLU A 73 -6.50 22.33 20.30
N ASN A 74 -6.05 23.32 19.54
CA ASN A 74 -5.51 24.58 20.02
C ASN A 74 -6.67 25.55 20.29
N ASN A 75 -6.58 26.24 21.43
CA ASN A 75 -7.07 27.60 21.70
C ASN A 75 -8.50 27.79 22.25
N ASP A 76 -8.57 28.25 23.51
CA ASP A 76 -9.55 29.26 23.94
C ASP A 76 -8.95 30.13 25.06
N ILE A 77 -8.01 31.00 24.70
CA ILE A 77 -7.63 32.18 25.49
C ILE A 77 -8.45 33.36 24.94
N ALA A 78 -9.77 33.33 25.14
CA ALA A 78 -10.64 34.44 24.72
C ALA A 78 -12.01 34.40 25.41
N SER A 79 -12.09 34.57 26.74
CA SER A 79 -13.33 35.04 27.40
C SER A 79 -13.05 35.56 28.81
N THR A 80 -12.22 36.60 28.88
CA THR A 80 -12.40 37.60 29.92
C THR A 80 -13.84 38.14 29.82
N GLN A 81 -14.54 38.24 30.96
CA GLN A 81 -15.80 38.97 31.19
C GLN A 81 -17.11 38.32 30.71
N LYS A 82 -17.85 37.70 31.64
CA LYS A 82 -19.25 38.05 32.03
C LYS A 82 -19.95 36.90 32.79
N ARG A 83 -20.11 37.06 34.10
CA ARG A 83 -21.37 36.94 34.89
C ARG A 83 -21.10 36.48 36.32
N THR A 84 -21.27 37.44 37.21
CA THR A 84 -21.40 37.34 38.66
C THR A 84 -22.67 36.61 39.12
N SER A 85 -22.65 36.14 40.38
CA SER A 85 -23.77 35.92 41.33
C SER A 85 -24.61 34.65 41.13
N LEU A 86 -25.01 33.86 42.13
CA LEU A 86 -25.10 33.98 43.60
C LEU A 86 -24.79 32.60 44.23
N TYR A 87 -24.55 32.56 45.55
CA TYR A 87 -24.30 31.39 46.44
C TYR A 87 -22.83 31.10 46.75
N ASP A 88 -22.19 32.08 47.40
CA ASP A 88 -21.06 31.91 48.31
C ASP A 88 -21.51 31.27 49.65
N ARG A 89 -20.54 30.65 50.34
CA ARG A 89 -20.62 29.94 51.64
C ARG A 89 -20.89 30.88 52.83
N ASP A 90 -21.41 30.26 53.90
CA ASP A 90 -21.64 30.71 55.30
C ASP A 90 -22.94 31.48 55.59
#